data_AF-A0A538GI34-F1
#
_entry.id   AF-A0A538GI34-F1
#
_cell.length_a   1.000
_cell.length_b   1.000
_cell.length_c   1.000
_cell.angle_alpha   90.00
_cell.angle_beta   90.00
_cell.angle_gamma   90.00
#
_symmetry.space_group_name_H-M   'P 1'
#
loop_
_entity.id
_entity.type
_entity.pdbx_description
1 polymer ?
#
loop_
_entity_poly.entity_id
_entity_poly.type
_entity_poly.pdbx_seq_one_letter_code
_entity_poly.pdbx_strand_id
1 'polypeptide(L)'
;AVIKLRFSHPEKRRPYVVPLTVGRVPLPAVVGAFLTGVVWVLALATHAGARYGGPVWLFAGLVLYVLVRRSRGEGLRERVVSADEHRDLTEAQYSSILVPLKLGPIGEEMVATAVKLAQEAGASVWALHVVRVPMERALEDALADEEEGAAAALAEARLLGADHGVEVEGKTVRARSIGDAIVSQAKELGVDLIVLGSAPKWRRQSRFFSPTVEYVLKKAPCEVLVVAFPQGVLEEEEEPVYAST
;
A
#
# COMPACT_ATOMS: atom_id res chain seq x y z
N ALA A 1 -15.78 17.14 21.70
CA ALA A 1 -15.29 15.79 21.30
C ALA A 1 -14.06 15.35 22.09
N VAL A 2 -12.96 16.14 22.09
CA VAL A 2 -11.69 15.78 22.75
C VAL A 2 -11.83 15.46 24.24
N ILE A 3 -12.63 16.23 24.99
CA ILE A 3 -12.88 15.97 26.43
C ILE A 3 -13.59 14.63 26.64
N LYS A 4 -14.62 14.32 25.84
CA LYS A 4 -15.36 13.04 25.90
C LYS A 4 -14.42 11.85 25.68
N LEU A 5 -13.49 11.97 24.71
CA LEU A 5 -12.46 10.97 24.45
C LEU A 5 -11.47 10.78 25.62
N ARG A 6 -11.37 11.72 26.56
CA ARG A 6 -10.56 11.55 27.79
C ARG A 6 -11.24 10.67 28.84
N PHE A 7 -12.57 10.56 28.76
CA PHE A 7 -13.35 9.71 29.64
C PHE A 7 -13.67 8.36 29.00
N SER A 8 -13.97 8.34 27.70
CA SER A 8 -14.34 7.10 27.00
C SER A 8 -13.17 6.24 26.55
N HIS A 9 -12.00 6.84 26.30
CA HIS A 9 -10.79 6.14 25.85
C HIS A 9 -9.55 6.70 26.58
N PRO A 10 -9.44 6.48 27.92
CA PRO A 10 -8.34 7.00 28.72
C PRO A 10 -6.95 6.45 28.31
N GLU A 11 -6.90 5.24 27.76
CA GLU A 11 -5.70 4.47 27.39
C GLU A 11 -4.97 5.00 26.14
N LYS A 12 -5.64 5.79 25.30
CA LYS A 12 -5.04 6.30 24.06
C LYS A 12 -3.87 7.26 24.35
N ARG A 13 -2.73 7.02 23.68
CA ARG A 13 -1.53 7.86 23.77
C ARG A 13 -1.84 9.30 23.33
N ARG A 14 -1.33 10.28 24.09
CA ARG A 14 -1.54 11.72 23.84
C ARG A 14 -0.20 12.42 23.68
N PRO A 15 0.27 12.68 22.44
CA PRO A 15 1.57 13.31 22.20
C PRO A 15 1.64 14.75 22.71
N TYR A 16 0.49 15.44 22.74
CA TYR A 16 0.38 16.82 23.16
C TYR A 16 -0.39 16.94 24.48
N VAL A 17 0.19 17.66 25.45
CA VAL A 17 -0.40 17.96 26.75
C VAL A 17 -0.68 19.45 26.83
N VAL A 18 -1.92 19.81 27.18
CA VAL A 18 -2.34 21.21 27.31
C VAL A 18 -1.93 21.72 28.69
N PRO A 19 -1.27 22.89 28.80
CA PRO A 19 -0.99 23.50 30.11
C PRO A 19 -2.30 23.79 30.87
N LEU A 20 -2.24 23.80 32.21
CA LEU A 20 -3.40 24.06 33.09
C LEU A 20 -4.54 23.01 32.99
N THR A 21 -4.16 21.74 32.85
CA THR A 21 -5.14 20.62 32.92
C THR A 21 -5.42 20.26 34.38
N VAL A 22 -6.70 20.21 34.79
CA VAL A 22 -7.12 19.71 36.11
C VAL A 22 -7.70 18.31 35.96
N GLY A 23 -7.03 17.33 36.54
CA GLY A 23 -7.36 15.91 36.35
C GLY A 23 -7.29 15.52 34.87
N ARG A 24 -8.42 15.09 34.29
CA ARG A 24 -8.52 14.74 32.88
C ARG A 24 -9.01 15.90 32.00
N VAL A 25 -9.40 17.05 32.57
CA VAL A 25 -10.08 18.12 31.82
C VAL A 25 -9.13 19.30 31.55
N PRO A 26 -8.88 19.66 30.28
CA PRO A 26 -8.08 20.84 29.96
C PRO A 26 -8.91 22.11 30.17
N LEU A 27 -8.65 22.86 31.24
CA LEU A 27 -9.41 24.06 31.60
C LEU A 27 -9.46 25.10 30.48
N PRO A 28 -8.35 25.42 29.77
CA PRO A 28 -8.39 26.42 28.70
C PRO A 28 -9.37 26.06 27.58
N ALA A 29 -9.53 24.76 27.27
CA ALA A 29 -10.46 24.31 26.24
C ALA A 29 -11.92 24.41 26.69
N VAL A 30 -12.21 24.18 27.97
CA VAL A 30 -13.56 24.34 28.53
C VAL A 30 -13.96 25.80 28.54
N VAL A 31 -13.07 26.67 29.05
CA VAL A 31 -13.31 28.12 29.10
C VAL A 31 -13.47 28.67 27.68
N GLY A 32 -12.58 28.29 26.75
CA GLY A 32 -12.68 28.69 25.35
C GLY A 32 -13.99 28.22 24.70
N ALA A 33 -14.40 26.97 24.92
CA ALA A 33 -15.67 26.47 24.39
C ALA A 33 -16.88 27.23 24.96
N PHE A 34 -16.86 27.55 26.26
CA PHE A 34 -17.91 28.33 26.90
C PHE A 34 -17.98 29.75 26.34
N LEU A 35 -16.85 30.47 26.30
CA LEU A 35 -16.79 31.85 25.81
C LEU A 35 -17.22 31.94 24.34
N THR A 36 -16.74 31.03 23.48
CA THR A 36 -17.15 30.98 22.08
C THR A 36 -18.65 30.69 21.94
N GLY A 37 -19.20 29.81 22.79
CA GLY A 37 -20.63 29.54 22.83
C GLY A 37 -21.43 30.79 23.21
N VAL A 38 -21.00 31.54 24.23
CA VAL A 38 -21.63 32.80 24.64
C VAL A 38 -21.59 33.83 23.53
N VAL A 39 -20.43 34.03 22.89
CA VAL A 39 -20.27 34.95 21.76
C VAL A 39 -21.17 34.55 20.59
N TRP A 40 -21.28 33.26 20.29
CA TRP A 40 -22.14 32.76 19.24
C TRP A 40 -23.64 33.00 19.54
N VAL A 41 -24.08 32.73 20.77
CA VAL A 41 -25.46 33.00 21.21
C VAL A 41 -25.77 34.49 21.14
N LEU A 42 -24.85 35.34 21.61
CA LEU A 42 -24.99 36.79 21.51
C LEU A 42 -25.09 37.23 20.05
N ALA A 43 -24.26 36.72 19.15
CA ALA A 43 -24.30 37.04 17.73
C ALA A 43 -25.65 36.65 17.08
N LEU A 44 -26.23 35.49 17.43
CA LEU A 44 -27.56 35.09 16.97
C LEU A 44 -28.69 35.99 17.52
N ALA A 45 -28.52 36.46 18.76
CA ALA A 45 -29.49 37.34 19.41
C ALA A 45 -29.43 38.78 18.84
N THR A 46 -28.23 39.30 18.54
CA THR A 46 -28.04 40.70 18.14
C THR A 46 -28.09 40.93 16.63
N HIS A 47 -27.70 39.94 15.80
CA HIS A 47 -27.61 40.11 14.35
C HIS A 47 -28.58 39.21 13.58
N ALA A 48 -29.50 39.83 12.84
CA ALA A 48 -30.44 39.13 11.96
C ALA A 48 -29.73 38.28 10.89
N GLY A 49 -28.60 38.76 10.36
CA GLY A 49 -27.78 38.01 9.39
C GLY A 49 -27.18 36.73 9.96
N ALA A 50 -26.73 36.73 11.22
CA ALA A 50 -26.20 35.55 11.88
C ALA A 50 -27.32 34.52 12.16
N ARG A 51 -28.52 35.00 12.53
CA ARG A 51 -29.67 34.17 12.88
C ARG A 51 -30.14 33.27 11.76
N TYR A 52 -30.10 33.75 10.52
CA TYR A 52 -30.58 32.99 9.36
C TYR A 52 -29.45 32.54 8.46
N GLY A 53 -28.44 33.39 8.21
CA GLY A 53 -27.32 33.05 7.34
C GLY A 53 -26.48 31.88 7.85
N GLY A 54 -26.22 31.83 9.16
CA GLY A 54 -25.46 30.74 9.78
C GLY A 54 -26.14 29.37 9.60
N PRO A 55 -27.41 29.21 10.04
CA PRO A 55 -28.14 27.95 9.87
C PRO A 55 -28.33 27.54 8.40
N VAL A 56 -28.66 28.50 7.51
CA VAL A 56 -28.81 28.22 6.08
C VAL A 56 -27.49 27.71 5.47
N TRP A 57 -26.38 28.34 5.81
CA TRP A 57 -25.06 27.92 5.34
C TRP A 57 -24.64 26.55 5.86
N LEU A 58 -24.89 26.28 7.15
CA LEU A 58 -24.64 24.96 7.75
C LEU A 58 -25.48 23.87 7.08
N PHE A 59 -26.75 24.16 6.79
CA PHE A 59 -27.63 23.23 6.08
C PHE A 59 -27.14 22.97 4.66
N ALA A 60 -26.77 24.02 3.92
CA ALA A 60 -26.20 23.88 2.58
C ALA A 60 -24.90 23.04 2.57
N GLY A 61 -24.00 23.29 3.53
CA GLY A 61 -22.78 22.50 3.70
C GLY A 61 -23.06 21.03 4.03
N LEU A 62 -24.04 20.76 4.90
CA LEU A 62 -24.47 19.40 5.23
C LEU A 62 -25.05 18.67 4.00
N VAL A 63 -25.90 19.35 3.21
CA VAL A 63 -26.45 18.81 1.97
C VAL A 63 -25.34 18.50 0.97
N LEU A 64 -24.40 19.44 0.75
CA LEU A 64 -23.26 19.22 -0.14
C LEU A 64 -22.41 18.03 0.31
N TYR A 65 -22.12 17.94 1.60
CA TYR A 65 -21.38 16.83 2.18
C TYR A 65 -22.08 15.48 1.93
N VAL A 66 -23.39 15.41 2.16
CA VAL A 66 -24.18 14.19 1.92
C VAL A 66 -24.18 13.82 0.43
N LEU A 67 -24.33 14.81 -0.47
CA LEU A 67 -24.31 14.58 -1.91
C LEU A 67 -22.98 14.03 -2.40
N VAL A 68 -21.87 14.65 -1.99
CA VAL A 68 -20.51 14.22 -2.35
C VAL A 68 -20.20 12.84 -1.76
N ARG A 69 -20.62 12.59 -0.51
CA ARG A 69 -20.36 11.31 0.13
C ARG A 69 -21.20 10.17 -0.48
N ARG A 70 -22.45 10.46 -0.84
CA ARG A 70 -23.34 9.51 -1.53
C ARG A 70 -22.85 9.20 -2.94
N SER A 71 -22.30 10.17 -3.67
CA SER A 71 -21.73 9.91 -5.01
C SER A 71 -20.48 9.03 -4.98
N ARG A 72 -19.78 8.96 -3.84
CA ARG A 72 -18.64 8.07 -3.61
C ARG A 72 -19.02 6.67 -3.08
N GLY A 73 -20.30 6.42 -2.81
CA GLY A 73 -20.78 5.11 -2.35
C GLY A 73 -20.44 4.76 -0.90
N GLU A 74 -19.94 5.71 -0.10
CA GLU A 74 -19.54 5.49 1.29
C GLU A 74 -20.75 5.58 2.24
N GLY A 75 -20.80 4.76 3.30
CA GLY A 75 -21.85 4.85 4.30
C GLY A 75 -21.82 6.17 5.09
N LEU A 76 -22.97 6.82 5.30
CA LEU A 76 -23.08 8.12 6.00
C LEU A 76 -22.53 8.12 7.43
N ARG A 77 -22.52 6.95 8.09
CA ARG A 77 -21.97 6.72 9.44
C ARG A 77 -20.82 5.73 9.45
N GLU A 78 -20.34 5.35 8.27
CA GLU A 78 -19.21 4.45 8.17
C GLU A 78 -17.98 5.15 8.74
N ARG A 79 -17.36 4.46 9.70
CA ARG A 79 -16.19 4.97 10.40
C ARG A 79 -15.06 4.99 9.38
N VAL A 80 -14.61 6.19 9.02
CA VAL A 80 -13.34 6.35 8.32
C VAL A 80 -12.27 5.95 9.34
N VAL A 81 -11.73 4.76 9.15
CA VAL A 81 -10.60 4.26 9.93
C VAL A 81 -9.44 5.21 9.67
N SER A 82 -8.87 5.81 10.72
CA SER A 82 -7.72 6.69 10.57
C SER A 82 -6.56 5.91 9.96
N ALA A 83 -5.73 6.53 9.12
CA ALA A 83 -4.50 5.92 8.63
C ALA A 83 -3.58 5.44 9.78
N ASP A 84 -3.72 6.03 10.97
CA ASP A 84 -3.01 5.59 12.18
C ASP A 84 -3.49 4.24 12.73
N GLU A 85 -4.77 3.88 12.55
CA GLU A 85 -5.33 2.57 12.98
C GLU A 85 -4.88 1.43 12.04
N HIS A 86 -4.35 1.73 10.84
CA HIS A 86 -3.72 0.72 9.97
C HIS A 86 -2.34 0.28 10.47
N ARG A 87 -1.73 0.98 11.45
CA ARG A 87 -0.48 0.50 12.08
C ARG A 87 -0.72 -0.66 13.04
N ASP A 88 -1.96 -0.86 13.47
CA ASP A 88 -2.43 -2.00 14.29
C ASP A 88 -3.05 -3.12 13.43
N LEU A 89 -2.85 -3.11 12.10
CA LEU A 89 -2.87 -4.38 11.37
C LEU A 89 -1.74 -5.20 12.00
N THR A 90 -2.15 -6.08 12.92
CA THR A 90 -1.43 -7.19 13.55
C THR A 90 -0.08 -7.38 12.87
N GLU A 91 1.03 -7.35 13.62
CA GLU A 91 2.34 -7.89 13.18
C GLU A 91 2.08 -8.85 12.03
N ALA A 92 2.28 -8.39 10.79
CA ALA A 92 1.77 -9.10 9.64
C ALA A 92 2.64 -10.35 9.54
N GLN A 93 2.18 -11.42 10.20
CA GLN A 93 2.81 -12.71 10.22
C GLN A 93 2.51 -13.29 8.85
N TYR A 94 3.28 -12.84 7.87
CA TYR A 94 3.29 -13.42 6.55
C TYR A 94 3.84 -14.84 6.71
N SER A 95 3.10 -15.81 6.22
CA SER A 95 3.49 -17.20 6.20
C SER A 95 4.17 -17.56 4.87
N SER A 96 3.78 -16.89 3.78
CA SER A 96 4.31 -17.20 2.45
C SER A 96 4.35 -15.97 1.53
N ILE A 97 5.55 -15.60 1.11
CA ILE A 97 5.83 -14.38 0.35
C ILE A 97 6.14 -14.72 -1.12
N LEU A 98 5.46 -14.11 -2.08
CA LEU A 98 5.73 -14.25 -3.51
C LEU A 98 6.57 -13.08 -4.03
N VAL A 99 7.65 -13.40 -4.73
CA VAL A 99 8.56 -12.43 -5.36
C VAL A 99 8.68 -12.73 -6.85
N PRO A 100 8.11 -11.89 -7.72
CA PRO A 100 8.34 -12.00 -9.16
C PRO A 100 9.77 -11.59 -9.49
N LEU A 101 10.54 -12.54 -10.01
CA LEU A 101 11.90 -12.31 -10.49
C LEU A 101 11.86 -11.51 -11.79
N LYS A 102 12.59 -10.41 -11.81
CA LYS A 102 12.98 -9.72 -13.04
C LYS A 102 14.49 -9.84 -13.15
N LEU A 103 15.00 -10.19 -14.32
CA LEU A 103 16.44 -10.13 -14.60
C LEU A 103 16.89 -8.66 -14.47
N GLY A 104 17.94 -8.43 -13.68
CA GLY A 104 18.51 -7.11 -13.43
C GLY A 104 18.54 -6.71 -11.94
N PRO A 105 19.20 -5.59 -11.62
CA PRO A 105 19.60 -5.24 -10.25
C PRO A 105 18.40 -4.98 -9.32
N ILE A 106 17.28 -4.50 -9.88
CA ILE A 106 16.05 -4.30 -9.11
C ILE A 106 15.48 -5.64 -8.65
N GLY A 107 15.55 -6.69 -9.48
CA GLY A 107 15.01 -8.00 -9.14
C GLY A 107 15.76 -8.69 -8.01
N GLU A 108 17.09 -8.63 -8.03
CA GLU A 108 17.96 -9.15 -6.97
C GLU A 108 17.64 -8.51 -5.61
N GLU A 109 17.51 -7.17 -5.58
CA GLU A 109 17.13 -6.42 -4.38
C GLU A 109 15.73 -6.80 -3.87
N MET A 110 14.79 -7.14 -4.76
CA MET A 110 13.47 -7.62 -4.35
C MET A 110 13.55 -8.98 -3.66
N VAL A 111 14.40 -9.89 -4.14
CA VAL A 111 14.63 -11.19 -3.50
C VAL A 111 15.26 -10.99 -2.12
N ALA A 112 16.30 -10.16 -2.03
CA ALA A 112 16.95 -9.85 -0.76
C ALA A 112 15.96 -9.24 0.25
N THR A 113 15.11 -8.32 -0.21
CA THR A 113 14.07 -7.71 0.63
C THR A 113 13.08 -8.75 1.14
N ALA A 114 12.62 -9.65 0.27
CA ALA A 114 11.66 -10.69 0.63
C ALA A 114 12.26 -11.75 1.55
N VAL A 115 13.50 -12.17 1.32
CA VAL A 115 14.23 -13.09 2.22
C VAL A 115 14.39 -12.46 3.59
N LYS A 116 14.75 -11.18 3.67
CA LYS A 116 14.85 -10.48 4.96
C LYS A 116 13.50 -10.40 5.68
N LEU A 117 12.42 -10.08 4.97
CA LEU A 117 11.08 -10.06 5.54
C LEU A 117 10.65 -11.45 6.03
N ALA A 118 10.93 -12.49 5.25
CA ALA A 118 10.66 -13.87 5.62
C ALA A 118 11.48 -14.31 6.84
N GLN A 119 12.74 -13.89 6.95
CA GLN A 119 13.59 -14.17 8.10
C GLN A 119 13.03 -13.55 9.39
N GLU A 120 12.57 -12.30 9.32
CA GLU A 120 11.97 -11.61 10.48
C GLU A 120 10.61 -12.20 10.88
N ALA A 121 9.82 -12.68 9.90
CA ALA A 121 8.48 -13.23 10.12
C ALA A 121 8.44 -14.76 10.36
N GLY A 122 9.51 -15.49 10.05
CA GLY A 122 9.50 -16.97 10.01
C GLY A 122 8.70 -17.54 8.83
N ALA A 123 8.70 -16.85 7.69
CA ALA A 123 7.93 -17.18 6.49
C ALA A 123 8.75 -18.00 5.46
N SER A 124 8.07 -18.58 4.48
CA SER A 124 8.69 -19.10 3.25
C SER A 124 8.58 -18.11 2.09
N VAL A 125 9.43 -18.27 1.08
CA VAL A 125 9.47 -17.40 -0.10
C VAL A 125 9.26 -18.21 -1.37
N TRP A 126 8.39 -17.74 -2.25
CA TRP A 126 8.22 -18.21 -3.61
C TRP A 126 8.86 -17.22 -4.59
N ALA A 127 9.95 -17.65 -5.22
CA ALA A 127 10.56 -16.93 -6.34
C ALA A 127 9.86 -17.35 -7.64
N LEU A 128 9.21 -16.39 -8.31
CA LEU A 128 8.43 -16.63 -9.52
C LEU A 128 9.11 -16.00 -10.74
N HIS A 129 9.56 -16.81 -11.68
CA HIS A 129 10.02 -16.33 -12.98
C HIS A 129 8.88 -16.42 -14.01
N VAL A 130 8.56 -15.31 -14.69
CA VAL A 130 7.51 -15.28 -15.72
C VAL A 130 8.14 -15.08 -17.11
N VAL A 131 8.15 -16.15 -17.89
CA VAL A 131 8.57 -16.16 -19.30
C VAL A 131 7.44 -15.55 -20.14
N ARG A 132 7.68 -14.39 -20.75
CA ARG A 132 6.68 -13.72 -21.58
C ARG A 132 6.70 -14.29 -22.99
N VAL A 133 5.65 -15.02 -23.37
CA VAL A 133 5.52 -15.56 -24.73
C VAL A 133 4.75 -14.58 -25.63
N PRO A 134 5.35 -14.08 -26.73
CA PRO A 134 4.65 -13.25 -27.73
C PRO A 134 3.47 -13.99 -28.37
N MET A 135 2.46 -13.26 -28.87
CA MET A 135 1.29 -13.91 -29.51
C MET A 135 1.62 -14.64 -30.81
N GLU A 136 2.72 -14.29 -31.46
CA GLU A 136 3.19 -14.88 -32.72
C GLU A 136 3.84 -16.26 -32.54
N ARG A 137 4.16 -16.65 -31.30
CA ARG A 137 4.73 -17.96 -30.94
C ARG A 137 3.71 -18.79 -30.16
N ALA A 138 3.79 -20.12 -30.31
CA ALA A 138 3.02 -21.02 -29.47
C ALA A 138 3.59 -20.99 -28.03
N LEU A 139 2.72 -21.13 -27.01
CA LEU A 139 3.14 -21.22 -25.61
C LEU A 139 4.09 -22.41 -25.34
N GLU A 140 4.05 -23.39 -26.23
CA GLU A 140 4.80 -24.65 -26.18
C GLU A 140 6.15 -24.57 -26.91
N ASP A 141 6.42 -23.49 -27.66
CA ASP A 141 7.69 -23.33 -28.39
C ASP A 141 8.87 -23.38 -27.41
N ALA A 142 9.95 -24.06 -27.81
CA ALA A 142 11.13 -24.23 -26.97
C ALA A 142 11.87 -22.89 -26.80
N LEU A 143 11.81 -22.33 -25.60
CA LEU A 143 12.57 -21.16 -25.16
C LEU A 143 13.73 -21.60 -24.25
N ALA A 144 14.55 -22.52 -24.74
CA ALA A 144 15.60 -23.17 -23.94
C ALA A 144 16.53 -22.16 -23.26
N ASP A 145 16.93 -21.10 -23.97
CA ASP A 145 17.83 -20.07 -23.45
C ASP A 145 17.18 -19.22 -22.33
N GLU A 146 15.88 -18.91 -22.44
CA GLU A 146 15.16 -18.16 -21.40
C GLU A 146 14.90 -19.04 -20.16
N GLU A 147 14.70 -20.35 -20.36
CA GLU A 147 14.54 -21.30 -19.25
C GLU A 147 15.85 -21.54 -18.49
N GLU A 148 16.98 -21.54 -19.18
CA GLU A 148 18.30 -21.67 -18.54
C GLU A 148 18.62 -20.43 -17.69
N GLY A 149 18.37 -19.22 -18.21
CA GLY A 149 18.49 -17.98 -17.43
C GLY A 149 17.54 -17.92 -16.24
N ALA A 150 16.29 -18.40 -16.40
CA ALA A 150 15.33 -18.51 -15.31
C ALA A 150 15.81 -19.49 -14.23
N ALA A 151 16.35 -20.65 -14.62
CA ALA A 151 16.87 -21.63 -13.69
C ALA A 151 18.06 -21.10 -12.89
N ALA A 152 18.96 -20.35 -13.53
CA ALA A 152 20.09 -19.71 -12.86
C ALA A 152 19.62 -18.68 -11.82
N ALA A 153 18.70 -17.77 -12.20
CA ALA A 153 18.16 -16.76 -11.29
C ALA A 153 17.40 -17.39 -10.09
N LEU A 154 16.65 -18.47 -10.33
CA LEU A 154 15.97 -19.21 -9.25
C LEU A 154 16.97 -19.93 -8.34
N ALA A 155 18.06 -20.47 -8.88
CA ALA A 155 19.12 -21.09 -8.09
C ALA A 155 19.81 -20.06 -7.18
N GLU A 156 20.10 -18.87 -7.70
CA GLU A 156 20.67 -17.76 -6.91
C GLU A 156 19.73 -17.32 -5.78
N ALA A 157 18.44 -17.17 -6.06
CA ALA A 157 17.45 -16.85 -5.04
C ALA A 157 17.38 -17.91 -3.92
N ARG A 158 17.53 -19.20 -4.29
CA ARG A 158 17.58 -20.31 -3.32
C ARG A 158 18.82 -20.26 -2.44
N LEU A 159 19.99 -19.96 -3.03
CA LEU A 159 21.24 -19.81 -2.28
C LEU A 159 21.13 -18.65 -1.28
N LEU A 160 20.62 -17.50 -1.73
CA LEU A 160 20.42 -16.33 -0.87
C LEU A 160 19.49 -16.62 0.31
N GLY A 161 18.40 -17.38 0.07
CA GLY A 161 17.50 -17.86 1.13
C GLY A 161 18.21 -18.78 2.11
N ALA A 162 18.95 -19.78 1.62
CA ALA A 162 19.68 -20.73 2.43
C ALA A 162 20.71 -20.04 3.35
N ASP A 163 21.41 -19.03 2.85
CA ASP A 163 22.37 -18.23 3.62
C ASP A 163 21.72 -17.48 4.80
N HIS A 164 20.42 -17.19 4.71
CA HIS A 164 19.64 -16.49 5.73
C HIS A 164 18.72 -17.41 6.54
N GLY A 165 18.76 -18.73 6.30
CA GLY A 165 17.90 -19.72 6.96
C GLY A 165 16.43 -19.65 6.53
N VAL A 166 16.15 -19.16 5.32
CA VAL A 166 14.81 -19.02 4.75
C VAL A 166 14.59 -20.05 3.63
N GLU A 167 13.46 -20.75 3.67
CA GLU A 167 13.06 -21.65 2.60
C GLU A 167 12.58 -20.86 1.38
N VAL A 168 13.28 -21.02 0.25
CA VAL A 168 12.93 -20.39 -1.03
C VAL A 168 12.58 -21.47 -2.04
N GLU A 169 11.35 -21.47 -2.51
CA GLU A 169 10.90 -22.32 -3.61
C GLU A 169 10.89 -21.53 -4.93
N GLY A 170 11.22 -22.20 -6.02
CA GLY A 170 11.34 -21.56 -7.33
C GLY A 170 10.33 -22.12 -8.32
N LYS A 171 9.56 -21.25 -8.97
CA LYS A 171 8.56 -21.62 -10.00
C LYS A 171 8.76 -20.80 -11.25
N THR A 172 8.77 -21.46 -12.40
CA THR A 172 8.78 -20.82 -13.73
C THR A 172 7.43 -21.00 -14.39
N VAL A 173 6.84 -19.92 -14.90
CA VAL A 173 5.57 -19.96 -15.62
C VAL A 173 5.68 -19.21 -16.94
N ARG A 174 5.06 -19.77 -17.98
CA ARG A 174 4.94 -19.14 -19.29
C ARG A 174 3.61 -18.40 -19.36
N ALA A 175 3.61 -17.12 -19.72
CA ALA A 175 2.39 -16.32 -19.81
C ALA A 175 2.47 -15.19 -20.83
N ARG A 176 1.31 -14.76 -21.34
CA ARG A 176 1.21 -13.55 -22.20
C ARG A 176 1.18 -12.25 -21.39
N SER A 177 0.73 -12.32 -20.13
CA SER A 177 0.60 -11.18 -19.23
C SER A 177 1.31 -11.49 -17.91
N ILE A 178 2.34 -10.70 -17.60
CA ILE A 178 3.12 -10.87 -16.36
C ILE A 178 2.25 -10.60 -15.13
N GLY A 179 1.48 -9.51 -15.14
CA GLY A 179 0.61 -9.16 -13.99
C GLY A 179 -0.45 -10.23 -13.73
N ASP A 180 -0.98 -10.85 -14.78
CA ASP A 180 -1.97 -11.91 -14.65
C ASP A 180 -1.37 -13.22 -14.14
N ALA A 181 -0.17 -13.56 -14.62
CA ALA A 181 0.59 -14.70 -14.13
C ALA A 181 0.89 -14.57 -12.63
N ILE A 182 1.38 -13.41 -12.19
CA ILE A 182 1.67 -13.15 -10.77
C ILE A 182 0.42 -13.34 -9.92
N VAL A 183 -0.71 -12.73 -10.29
CA VAL A 183 -1.97 -12.82 -9.53
C VAL A 183 -2.51 -14.26 -9.52
N SER A 184 -2.40 -14.97 -10.64
CA SER A 184 -2.87 -16.35 -10.75
C SER A 184 -2.02 -17.29 -9.90
N GLN A 185 -0.70 -17.13 -9.92
CA GLN A 185 0.23 -17.90 -9.10
C GLN A 185 0.08 -17.59 -7.61
N ALA A 186 -0.15 -16.33 -7.24
CA ALA A 186 -0.46 -15.98 -5.86
C ALA A 186 -1.70 -16.71 -5.34
N LYS A 187 -2.75 -16.85 -6.17
CA LYS A 187 -3.96 -17.60 -5.80
C LYS A 187 -3.72 -19.10 -5.72
N GLU A 188 -2.98 -19.65 -6.68
CA GLU A 188 -2.69 -21.09 -6.76
C GLU A 188 -1.83 -21.57 -5.57
N LEU A 189 -0.82 -20.77 -5.21
CA LEU A 189 0.10 -21.06 -4.13
C LEU A 189 -0.43 -20.65 -2.75
N GLY A 190 -1.49 -19.84 -2.69
CA GLY A 190 -2.08 -19.39 -1.44
C GLY A 190 -1.20 -18.43 -0.64
N VAL A 191 -0.39 -17.61 -1.32
CA VAL A 191 0.52 -16.65 -0.68
C VAL A 191 -0.25 -15.49 -0.04
N ASP A 192 0.30 -14.93 1.04
CA ASP A 192 -0.33 -13.83 1.78
C ASP A 192 0.35 -12.47 1.55
N LEU A 193 1.53 -12.45 0.92
CA LEU A 193 2.22 -11.23 0.50
C LEU A 193 2.82 -11.35 -0.90
N ILE A 194 2.67 -10.31 -1.73
CA ILE A 194 3.42 -10.15 -2.98
C ILE A 194 4.37 -8.96 -2.84
N VAL A 195 5.65 -9.18 -3.11
CA VAL A 195 6.71 -8.17 -3.00
C VAL A 195 7.13 -7.72 -4.41
N LEU A 196 6.93 -6.44 -4.73
CA LEU A 196 7.16 -5.86 -6.06
C LEU A 196 8.10 -4.66 -6.02
N GLY A 197 8.99 -4.57 -7.00
CA GLY A 197 9.82 -3.39 -7.21
C GLY A 197 9.13 -2.33 -8.08
N SER A 198 9.26 -1.05 -7.72
CA SER A 198 8.85 0.08 -8.56
C SER A 198 10.06 0.84 -9.12
N ALA A 199 10.34 0.59 -10.39
CA ALA A 199 11.46 1.20 -11.10
C ALA A 199 11.32 2.74 -11.20
N PRO A 200 12.41 3.51 -11.05
CA PRO A 200 12.38 4.99 -11.03
C PRO A 200 11.84 5.62 -12.32
N LYS A 201 12.02 4.96 -13.48
CA LYS A 201 11.64 5.48 -14.81
C LYS A 201 10.16 5.80 -14.95
N TRP A 202 9.29 5.06 -14.29
CA TRP A 202 7.84 5.30 -14.35
C TRP A 202 7.48 6.64 -13.71
N ARG A 203 8.13 7.00 -12.60
CA ARG A 203 7.89 8.27 -11.88
C ARG A 203 8.20 9.51 -12.72
N ARG A 204 9.13 9.42 -13.69
CA ARG A 204 9.42 10.50 -14.65
C ARG A 204 8.31 10.69 -15.68
N GLN A 205 7.51 9.67 -15.97
CA GLN A 205 6.46 9.69 -17.01
C GLN A 205 5.07 10.04 -16.46
N SER A 206 4.96 10.72 -15.33
CA SER A 206 3.71 11.00 -14.61
C SER A 206 2.91 9.76 -14.16
N ARG A 207 3.51 8.56 -14.24
CA ARG A 207 2.96 7.31 -13.70
C ARG A 207 3.69 6.94 -12.42
N PHE A 208 2.97 6.57 -11.37
CA PHE A 208 3.62 6.12 -10.13
C PHE A 208 4.15 4.69 -10.21
N PHE A 209 3.59 3.86 -11.10
CA PHE A 209 3.83 2.42 -11.17
C PHE A 209 3.91 1.91 -12.62
N SER A 210 4.57 0.77 -12.80
CA SER A 210 4.55 -0.01 -14.05
C SER A 210 3.15 -0.60 -14.30
N PRO A 211 2.73 -0.84 -15.57
CA PRO A 211 1.50 -1.56 -15.87
C PRO A 211 1.35 -2.89 -15.13
N THR A 212 2.45 -3.62 -14.92
CA THR A 212 2.44 -4.88 -14.14
C THR A 212 2.09 -4.61 -12.69
N VAL A 213 2.72 -3.61 -12.06
CA VAL A 213 2.49 -3.26 -10.66
C VAL A 213 1.06 -2.74 -10.46
N GLU A 214 0.57 -1.87 -11.35
CA GLU A 214 -0.82 -1.39 -11.32
C GLU A 214 -1.82 -2.55 -11.44
N TYR A 215 -1.54 -3.52 -12.32
CA TYR A 215 -2.40 -4.69 -12.49
C TYR A 215 -2.47 -5.53 -11.21
N VAL A 216 -1.32 -5.82 -10.59
CA VAL A 216 -1.26 -6.61 -9.36
C VAL A 216 -1.95 -5.86 -8.22
N LEU A 217 -1.67 -4.56 -8.02
CA LEU A 217 -2.35 -3.75 -7.00
C LEU A 217 -3.88 -3.76 -7.13
N LYS A 218 -4.40 -3.87 -8.35
CA LYS A 218 -5.84 -3.87 -8.61
C LYS A 218 -6.50 -5.24 -8.41
N LYS A 219 -5.75 -6.34 -8.52
CA LYS A 219 -6.32 -7.70 -8.63
C LYS A 219 -5.72 -8.74 -7.68
N ALA A 220 -4.68 -8.40 -6.92
CA ALA A 220 -4.04 -9.32 -5.99
C ALA A 220 -5.06 -9.87 -4.98
N PRO A 221 -4.99 -11.17 -4.65
CA PRO A 221 -5.84 -11.78 -3.63
C PRO A 221 -5.38 -11.47 -2.20
N CYS A 222 -4.18 -10.91 -2.04
CA CYS A 222 -3.45 -10.78 -0.79
C CYS A 222 -2.76 -9.41 -0.70
N GLU A 223 -2.01 -9.17 0.37
CA GLU A 223 -1.29 -7.91 0.56
C GLU A 223 -0.18 -7.75 -0.48
N VAL A 224 0.12 -6.49 -0.85
CA VAL A 224 1.14 -6.15 -1.84
C VAL A 224 2.07 -5.11 -1.26
N LEU A 225 3.34 -5.47 -1.10
CA LEU A 225 4.40 -4.56 -0.72
C LEU A 225 5.10 -4.04 -1.98
N VAL A 226 5.07 -2.73 -2.18
CA VAL A 226 5.79 -2.08 -3.28
C VAL A 226 7.01 -1.34 -2.75
N VAL A 227 8.20 -1.81 -3.14
CA VAL A 227 9.48 -1.20 -2.78
C VAL A 227 9.87 -0.18 -3.83
N ALA A 228 10.03 1.07 -3.41
CA ALA A 228 10.36 2.19 -4.28
C ALA A 228 11.84 2.55 -4.16
N PHE A 229 12.63 2.29 -5.21
CA PHE A 229 14.05 2.65 -5.22
C PHE A 229 14.26 4.14 -5.52
N PRO A 230 15.13 4.85 -4.80
CA PRO A 230 15.49 6.23 -5.13
C PRO A 230 16.21 6.32 -6.48
N GLN A 231 16.18 7.51 -7.10
CA GLN A 231 16.81 7.73 -8.40
C GLN A 231 18.35 7.60 -8.31
N GLY A 232 18.97 6.94 -9.29
CA GLY A 232 20.43 6.83 -9.41
C GLY A 232 21.09 5.68 -8.64
N VAL A 233 20.32 4.82 -7.95
CA VAL A 233 20.89 3.70 -7.16
C VAL A 233 20.92 2.37 -7.94
N LEU A 234 19.98 2.18 -8.88
CA LEU A 234 19.87 0.97 -9.71
C LEU A 234 19.42 1.41 -11.11
N GLU A 235 20.34 1.98 -11.91
CA GLU A 235 20.05 2.27 -13.31
C GLU A 235 20.16 0.97 -14.12
N GLU A 236 19.07 0.61 -14.81
CA GLU A 236 19.11 -0.47 -15.79
C GLU A 236 19.94 0.02 -16.99
N GLU A 237 21.20 -0.44 -17.11
CA GLU A 237 21.87 -0.49 -18.41
C GLU A 237 21.22 -1.60 -19.24
N GLU A 238 20.02 -1.34 -19.80
CA GLU A 238 19.48 -2.18 -20.86
C GLU A 238 20.07 -1.69 -22.19
N GLU A 239 20.96 -2.51 -22.79
CA GLU A 239 21.36 -2.39 -24.19
C GLU A 239 20.11 -2.38 -25.09
N PRO A 240 20.10 -1.59 -26.18
CA PRO A 240 18.98 -1.57 -27.10
C PRO A 240 18.87 -2.93 -27.80
N VAL A 241 17.85 -3.72 -27.45
CA VAL A 241 17.44 -4.86 -28.27
C VAL A 241 17.01 -4.29 -29.62
N TYR A 242 17.87 -4.50 -30.61
CA TYR A 242 17.81 -3.96 -31.95
C TYR A 242 16.43 -4.12 -32.58
N ALA A 243 15.96 -3.03 -33.17
CA ALA A 243 15.09 -3.10 -34.34
C ALA A 243 15.72 -4.08 -35.33
N SER A 244 15.02 -5.17 -35.64
CA SER A 244 15.29 -5.96 -36.83
C SER A 244 13.97 -6.32 -37.50
N THR A 245 13.72 -5.53 -38.55
CA THR A 245 12.77 -5.66 -39.67
C THR A 245 11.29 -5.43 -39.39
#